data_AF-A0A0J7N1K3-F1
#
_entry.id   AF-A0A0J7N1K3-F1
#
_cell.length_a   1.000
_cell.length_b   1.000
_cell.length_c   1.000
_cell.angle_alpha   90.00
_cell.angle_beta   90.00
_cell.angle_gamma   90.00
#
_symmetry.space_group_name_H-M   'P 1'
#
loop_
_entity.id
_entity.type
_entity.pdbx_description
1 polymer ?
#
loop_
_entity_poly.entity_id
_entity_poly.type
_entity_poly.pdbx_seq_one_letter_code
_entity_poly.pdbx_strand_id
1 'polypeptide(L)'
;MATIPSETVSPARIATALGLVMGIGEVIGGCLAPFIAGLIADRYGLVSVMWLAAAGAVCAGVLSCFLDETAPAVVNRRAVKPAGVADV
;
A
#
# COMPACT_ATOMS: atom_id res chain seq x y z
N MET A 1 1.03 -7.39 6.05
CA MET A 1 1.63 -6.41 5.13
C MET A 1 3.01 -6.03 5.66
N ALA A 2 4.09 -6.45 4.99
CA ALA A 2 5.46 -6.07 5.36
C ALA A 2 6.45 -6.21 4.19
N THR A 3 6.10 -7.01 3.17
CA THR A 3 6.94 -7.30 2.00
C THR A 3 7.40 -6.04 1.29
N ILE A 4 6.46 -5.17 0.87
CA ILE A 4 6.80 -3.97 0.10
C ILE A 4 7.81 -3.09 0.86
N PRO A 5 7.56 -2.62 2.11
CA PRO A 5 8.55 -1.80 2.83
C PRO A 5 9.87 -2.53 3.08
N SER A 6 9.85 -3.85 3.32
CA SER A 6 11.07 -4.62 3.56
C SER A 6 11.95 -4.78 2.33
N GLU A 7 11.36 -4.74 1.13
CA GLU A 7 12.09 -4.75 -0.14
C GLU A 7 12.56 -3.34 -0.54
N THR A 8 11.88 -2.28 -0.08
CA THR A 8 12.23 -0.89 -0.39
C THR A 8 13.48 -0.39 0.32
N VAL A 9 13.80 -0.91 1.52
CA VAL A 9 14.88 -0.37 2.37
C VAL A 9 15.97 -1.39 2.67
N SER A 10 17.17 -0.90 3.03
CA SER A 10 18.25 -1.75 3.50
C SER A 10 17.84 -2.55 4.76
N PRO A 11 18.35 -3.78 4.97
CA PRO A 11 17.99 -4.63 6.11
C PRO A 11 18.06 -3.96 7.48
N ALA A 12 19.05 -3.07 7.68
CA ALA A 12 19.24 -2.34 8.93
C ALA A 12 18.12 -1.34 9.28
N ARG A 13 17.25 -0.98 8.31
CA ARG A 13 16.18 0.04 8.47
C ARG A 13 14.77 -0.53 8.38
N ILE A 14 14.62 -1.85 8.21
CA ILE A 14 13.31 -2.51 8.03
C ILE A 14 12.38 -2.22 9.21
N ALA A 15 12.88 -2.35 10.45
CA ALA A 15 12.08 -2.13 11.65
C ALA A 15 11.54 -0.70 11.73
N THR A 16 12.38 0.30 11.42
CA THR A 16 11.97 1.71 11.40
C THR A 16 10.97 1.99 10.28
N ALA A 17 11.21 1.46 9.07
CA ALA A 17 10.30 1.65 7.93
C ALA A 17 8.92 1.04 8.21
N LEU A 18 8.88 -0.20 8.71
CA LEU A 18 7.63 -0.88 9.08
C LEU A 18 6.92 -0.14 10.22
N GLY A 19 7.64 0.22 11.27
CA GLY A 19 7.07 0.92 12.43
C GLY A 19 6.50 2.29 12.05
N LEU A 20 7.17 3.03 11.15
CA LEU A 20 6.69 4.33 10.67
C LEU A 20 5.40 4.17 9.85
N VAL A 21 5.38 3.24 8.88
CA VAL A 21 4.22 3.03 8.02
C VAL A 21 3.02 2.52 8.82
N MET A 22 3.22 1.54 9.72
CA MET A 22 2.16 1.05 10.59
C MET A 22 1.67 2.13 11.55
N GLY A 23 2.59 2.86 12.21
CA GLY A 23 2.24 3.91 13.16
C GLY A 23 1.39 5.02 12.53
N ILE A 24 1.77 5.50 11.33
CA ILE A 24 0.99 6.49 10.60
C ILE A 24 -0.37 5.90 10.18
N GLY A 25 -0.39 4.66 9.67
CA GLY A 25 -1.61 3.97 9.28
C GLY A 25 -2.59 3.82 10.43
N GLU A 26 -2.11 3.57 11.64
CA GLU A 26 -2.94 3.38 12.83
C GLU A 26 -3.48 4.70 13.39
N VAL A 27 -2.66 5.76 13.39
CA VAL A 27 -3.12 7.10 13.80
C VAL A 27 -4.20 7.62 12.84
N ILE A 28 -3.98 7.49 11.53
CA ILE A 28 -4.91 8.00 10.52
C ILE A 28 -6.12 7.08 10.39
N GLY A 29 -5.91 5.79 10.16
CA GLY A 29 -6.98 4.82 9.92
C GLY A 29 -7.67 4.34 11.19
N GLY A 30 -6.93 4.17 12.29
CA GLY A 30 -7.46 3.66 13.55
C GLY A 30 -8.03 4.73 14.48
N CYS A 31 -7.47 5.96 14.49
CA CYS A 31 -7.97 7.03 15.36
C CYS A 31 -8.77 8.10 14.61
N LEU A 32 -8.23 8.68 13.54
CA LEU A 32 -8.90 9.79 12.85
C LEU A 32 -10.10 9.34 12.01
N ALA A 33 -9.99 8.22 11.29
CA ALA A 33 -11.06 7.73 10.45
C ALA A 33 -12.37 7.43 11.21
N PRO A 34 -12.40 6.74 12.37
CA PRO A 34 -13.65 6.52 13.10
C PRO A 34 -14.25 7.80 13.68
N PHE A 35 -13.41 8.79 14.06
CA PHE A 35 -13.90 10.11 14.47
C PHE A 35 -14.66 10.80 13.33
N ILE A 36 -14.07 10.84 12.14
CA ILE A 36 -14.71 11.41 10.94
C ILE A 36 -15.95 10.61 10.54
N ALA A 37 -15.88 9.27 10.62
CA ALA A 37 -17.00 8.40 10.32
C ALA A 37 -18.19 8.65 11.26
N GLY A 38 -17.95 8.87 12.55
CA GLY A 38 -18.99 9.24 13.52
C GLY A 38 -19.67 10.55 13.15
N LEU A 39 -18.90 11.59 12.86
CA LEU A 39 -19.44 12.90 12.43
C LEU A 39 -20.28 12.78 11.15
N ILE A 40 -19.88 11.92 10.22
CA ILE A 40 -20.62 11.67 8.99
C ILE A 40 -21.90 10.87 9.28
N ALA A 41 -21.83 9.85 10.14
CA ALA A 41 -22.97 9.05 10.55
C ALA A 41 -24.06 9.89 11.23
N ASP A 42 -23.67 10.84 12.07
CA ASP A 42 -24.60 11.71 12.79
C ASP A 42 -25.41 12.62 11.84
N ARG A 43 -24.84 13.00 10.69
CA ARG A 43 -25.47 13.92 9.74
C ARG A 43 -26.19 13.22 8.58
N TYR A 44 -25.62 12.11 8.10
CA TYR A 44 -26.06 11.44 6.87
C TYR A 44 -26.50 9.98 7.11
N GLY A 45 -26.52 9.54 8.37
CA GLY A 45 -26.92 8.19 8.78
C GLY A 45 -25.80 7.15 8.61
N LEU A 46 -25.98 6.00 9.24
CA LEU A 46 -24.98 4.92 9.31
C LEU A 46 -24.52 4.38 7.95
N VAL A 47 -25.40 4.37 6.95
CA VAL A 47 -25.08 3.87 5.59
C VAL A 47 -23.98 4.70 4.92
N SER A 48 -23.92 6.00 5.20
CA SER A 48 -22.90 6.89 4.63
C SER A 48 -21.46 6.50 5.04
N VAL A 49 -21.29 5.83 6.18
CA VAL A 49 -19.99 5.31 6.65
C VAL A 49 -19.50 4.17 5.76
N MET A 50 -20.39 3.35 5.22
CA MET A 50 -20.02 2.29 4.28
C MET A 50 -19.50 2.87 2.96
N TRP A 51 -20.10 3.97 2.50
CA TRP A 51 -19.60 4.71 1.34
C TRP A 51 -18.25 5.38 1.62
N LEU A 52 -18.03 5.91 2.82
CA LEU A 52 -16.73 6.43 3.23
C LEU A 52 -15.64 5.34 3.18
N ALA A 53 -15.95 4.15 3.73
CA ALA A 53 -15.04 3.01 3.69
C ALA A 53 -14.75 2.54 2.25
N ALA A 54 -15.78 2.46 1.41
CA ALA A 54 -15.64 2.11 0.00
C ALA A 54 -14.77 3.13 -0.75
N ALA A 55 -14.98 4.44 -0.54
CA ALA A 55 -14.16 5.49 -1.12
C ALA A 55 -12.70 5.37 -0.66
N GLY A 56 -12.46 5.12 0.64
CA GLY A 56 -11.12 4.89 1.18
C GLY A 56 -10.42 3.68 0.52
N ALA A 57 -11.14 2.57 0.34
CA ALA A 57 -10.61 1.38 -0.33
C ALA A 57 -10.28 1.62 -1.80
N VAL A 58 -11.17 2.32 -2.54
CA VAL A 58 -10.92 2.70 -3.94
C VAL A 58 -9.71 3.61 -4.05
N CYS A 59 -9.60 4.64 -3.20
CA CYS A 59 -8.44 5.51 -3.15
C CYS A 59 -7.15 4.74 -2.88
N ALA A 60 -7.14 3.82 -1.90
CA ALA A 60 -5.99 2.97 -1.63
C ALA A 60 -5.62 2.07 -2.83
N GLY A 61 -6.62 1.50 -3.51
CA GLY A 61 -6.41 0.72 -4.73
C GLY A 61 -5.82 1.55 -5.86
N VAL A 62 -6.34 2.75 -6.11
CA VAL A 62 -5.81 3.67 -7.13
C VAL A 62 -4.37 4.07 -6.80
N LEU A 63 -4.09 4.44 -5.54
CA LEU A 63 -2.73 4.77 -5.10
C LEU A 63 -1.77 3.58 -5.26
N SER A 64 -2.26 2.34 -5.06
CA SER A 64 -1.44 1.14 -5.26
C SER A 64 -0.97 0.93 -6.70
N CYS A 65 -1.70 1.46 -7.69
CA CYS A 65 -1.26 1.41 -9.08
C CYS A 65 -0.04 2.30 -9.37
N PHE A 66 0.31 3.21 -8.46
CA PHE A 66 1.49 4.08 -8.57
C PHE A 66 2.68 3.56 -7.75
N LEU A 67 2.61 2.35 -7.18
CA LEU A 67 3.77 1.74 -6.55
C LEU A 67 4.80 1.39 -7.61
N ASP A 68 6.02 1.92 -7.45
CA ASP A 68 7.17 1.46 -8.21
C ASP A 68 7.51 0.02 -7.79
N GLU A 69 7.71 -0.83 -8.80
CA GLU A 69 8.00 -2.24 -8.61
C GLU A 69 9.24 -2.40 -7.72
N THR A 70 9.03 -2.96 -6.54
CA THR A 70 10.06 -3.02 -5.49
C THR A 70 10.82 -4.35 -5.49
N ALA A 71 10.59 -5.23 -6.48
CA ALA A 71 11.24 -6.53 -6.63
C ALA A 71 12.39 -6.51 -7.67
N PRO A 72 13.60 -5.98 -7.35
CA PRO A 72 14.72 -5.85 -8.29
C PRO A 72 15.23 -7.21 -8.81
N ALA A 73 15.10 -8.27 -8.01
CA ALA A 73 15.56 -9.61 -8.37
C ALA A 73 14.75 -10.23 -9.53
N VAL A 74 13.44 -9.97 -9.61
CA VAL A 74 12.57 -10.48 -10.69
C VAL A 74 12.72 -9.65 -11.96
N VAL A 75 12.87 -8.32 -11.82
CA VAL A 75 13.14 -7.40 -12.94
C VAL A 75 14.47 -7.74 -13.61
N ASN A 76 15.55 -7.92 -12.84
CA ASN A 76 16.85 -8.29 -13.37
C ASN A 76 16.83 -9.67 -14.06
N ARG A 77 16.07 -10.64 -13.52
CA ARG A 77 15.97 -11.97 -14.12
C ARG A 77 15.19 -11.97 -15.44
N ARG A 78 14.22 -11.07 -15.61
CA ARG A 78 13.51 -10.84 -16.90
C ARG A 78 14.37 -10.09 -17.91
N ALA A 79 15.16 -9.10 -17.48
CA ALA A 79 16.09 -8.37 -18.34
C ALA A 79 17.25 -9.25 -18.86
N VAL A 80 17.66 -10.26 -18.08
CA VAL A 80 18.78 -11.15 -18.41
C VAL A 80 18.36 -12.34 -19.29
N LYS A 81 17.08 -12.61 -19.54
CA LYS A 81 16.72 -13.68 -20.51
C LYS A 81 17.15 -13.21 -21.92
N PRO A 82 18.25 -13.72 -22.49
CA PRO A 82 18.60 -13.38 -23.85
C PRO A 82 17.53 -14.02 -24.74
N ALA A 83 17.11 -13.30 -25.77
CA ALA A 83 16.37 -13.88 -26.88
C ALA A 83 17.11 -15.16 -27.31
N GLY A 84 16.47 -16.31 -27.13
CA GLY A 84 17.06 -17.59 -27.46
C GLY A 84 17.31 -17.67 -28.95
N VAL A 85 18.54 -18.05 -29.30
CA VAL A 85 18.82 -19.21 -30.15
C VAL A 85 17.89 -19.33 -31.36
N ALA A 86 18.22 -18.62 -32.43
CA ALA A 86 17.93 -19.01 -33.79
C ALA A 86 19.08 -18.44 -34.64
N ASP A 87 20.02 -19.29 -35.02
CA ASP A 87 20.96 -19.14 -36.15
C ASP A 87 22.12 -20.15 -35.96
N VAL A 88 21.83 -21.45 -36.13
CA VAL A 88 22.79 -22.47 -36.59
C VAL A 88 22.06 -23.54 -37.38
#